data_AF-A0A800E9A8-F1
#
_entry.id   AF-A0A800E9A8-F1
#
_cell.length_a   1.000
_cell.length_b   1.000
_cell.length_c   1.000
_cell.angle_alpha   90.00
_cell.angle_beta   90.00
_cell.angle_gamma   90.00
#
_symmetry.space_group_name_H-M   'P 1'
#
loop_
_entity.id
_entity.type
_entity.pdbx_description
1 polymer ?
#
loop_
_entity_poly.entity_id
_entity_poly.type
_entity_poly.pdbx_seq_one_letter_code
_entity_poly.pdbx_strand_id
1 'polypeptide(L)'
;MITQLNNRTLLKLSGTDVQSFLQGQFSNNIDALEWSTVQINAYCQHQGKIIALLWVMKQGSDFYLSFASDLADIVTKRLTMFKMMSDVTITDVSDELIQLGVVDQEFDGAFKLNDQQSVALVENVDGVELDNES
;
A
#
# COMPACT_ATOMS: atom_id res chain seq x y z
N MET A 1 19.83 2.73 -5.70
CA MET A 1 19.27 3.98 -5.17
C MET A 1 18.16 3.64 -4.20
N ILE A 2 18.18 4.22 -3.00
CA ILE A 2 17.06 4.17 -2.04
C ILE A 2 16.59 5.60 -1.82
N THR A 3 15.30 5.86 -1.94
CA THR A 3 14.72 7.19 -1.72
C THR A 3 13.44 7.11 -0.90
N GLN A 4 13.15 8.17 -0.14
CA GLN A 4 11.94 8.26 0.65
C GLN A 4 10.74 8.73 -0.20
N LEU A 5 9.62 8.02 -0.11
CA LEU A 5 8.41 8.31 -0.87
C LEU A 5 7.47 9.23 -0.08
N ASN A 6 7.78 10.52 -0.06
CA ASN A 6 7.11 11.51 0.80
C ASN A 6 5.68 11.90 0.40
N ASN A 7 5.27 11.66 -0.84
CA ASN A 7 3.98 12.12 -1.38
C ASN A 7 2.94 11.01 -1.43
N ARG A 8 2.94 10.12 -0.42
CA ARG A 8 2.09 8.94 -0.41
C ARG A 8 1.49 8.69 0.97
N THR A 9 0.21 8.35 0.99
CA THR A 9 -0.47 7.82 2.19
C THR A 9 -0.26 6.32 2.27
N LEU A 10 -0.13 5.79 3.47
CA LEU A 10 -0.08 4.36 3.77
C LEU A 10 -1.21 4.00 4.74
N LEU A 11 -2.20 3.26 4.23
CA LEU A 11 -3.23 2.68 5.07
C LEU A 11 -2.86 1.25 5.43
N LYS A 12 -2.93 0.92 6.71
CA LYS A 12 -2.90 -0.45 7.22
C LYS A 12 -4.33 -0.96 7.41
N LEU A 13 -4.60 -2.15 6.89
CA LEU A 13 -5.86 -2.86 7.07
C LEU A 13 -5.65 -4.18 7.81
N SER A 14 -6.41 -4.37 8.87
CA SER A 14 -6.33 -5.55 9.76
C SER A 14 -7.72 -6.12 10.03
N GLY A 15 -7.80 -7.42 10.32
CA GLY A 15 -9.05 -8.13 10.63
C GLY A 15 -9.27 -9.34 9.72
N THR A 16 -10.19 -10.22 10.08
CA THR A 16 -10.36 -11.51 9.38
C THR A 16 -10.96 -11.38 7.98
N ASP A 17 -11.66 -10.27 7.71
CA ASP A 17 -12.39 -10.06 6.46
C ASP A 17 -11.63 -9.19 5.45
N VAL A 18 -10.41 -8.75 5.75
CA VAL A 18 -9.68 -7.77 4.90
C VAL A 18 -9.50 -8.27 3.47
N GLN A 19 -9.09 -9.52 3.28
CA GLN A 19 -8.81 -10.05 1.93
C GLN A 19 -10.08 -10.09 1.07
N SER A 20 -11.18 -10.63 1.61
CA SER A 20 -12.46 -10.71 0.89
C SER A 20 -13.08 -9.33 0.66
N PHE A 21 -12.92 -8.41 1.62
CA PHE A 21 -13.31 -7.02 1.47
C PHE A 21 -12.56 -6.35 0.30
N LEU A 22 -11.21 -6.43 0.30
CA LEU A 22 -10.38 -5.82 -0.74
C LEU A 22 -10.63 -6.44 -2.13
N GLN A 23 -10.87 -7.75 -2.21
CA GLN A 23 -11.27 -8.44 -3.44
C GLN A 23 -12.52 -7.82 -4.08
N GLY A 24 -13.45 -7.33 -3.25
CA GLY A 24 -14.66 -6.63 -3.71
C GLY A 24 -14.49 -5.14 -3.99
N GLN A 25 -13.35 -4.53 -3.62
CA GLN A 25 -13.09 -3.11 -3.82
C GLN A 25 -12.26 -2.81 -5.07
N PHE A 26 -11.27 -3.65 -5.39
CA PHE A 26 -10.24 -3.31 -6.38
C PHE A 26 -10.38 -4.10 -7.68
N SER A 27 -9.69 -3.62 -8.72
CA SER A 27 -9.80 -4.17 -10.07
C SER A 27 -9.09 -5.51 -10.27
N ASN A 28 -8.04 -5.80 -9.50
CA ASN A 28 -7.23 -7.01 -9.68
C ASN A 28 -7.57 -8.06 -8.62
N ASN A 29 -7.13 -9.29 -8.88
CA ASN A 29 -7.36 -10.42 -8.00
C ASN A 29 -6.43 -10.36 -6.77
N ILE A 30 -6.98 -9.92 -5.64
CA ILE A 30 -6.29 -9.85 -4.34
C ILE A 30 -5.99 -11.25 -3.81
N ASP A 31 -6.78 -12.27 -4.15
CA ASP A 31 -6.47 -13.66 -3.80
C ASP A 31 -5.19 -14.18 -4.47
N ALA A 32 -4.75 -13.53 -5.55
CA ALA A 32 -3.48 -13.82 -6.22
C ALA A 32 -2.32 -12.91 -5.76
N LEU A 33 -2.51 -12.09 -4.73
CA LEU A 33 -1.43 -11.29 -4.15
C LEU A 33 -0.43 -12.21 -3.44
N GLU A 34 0.79 -12.24 -3.97
CA GLU A 34 1.90 -13.02 -3.40
C GLU A 34 2.57 -12.28 -2.25
N TRP A 35 3.15 -13.04 -1.33
CA TRP A 35 3.98 -12.50 -0.26
C TRP A 35 5.19 -11.74 -0.83
N SER A 36 5.61 -10.68 -0.15
CA SER A 36 6.78 -9.88 -0.54
C SER A 36 6.69 -9.28 -1.95
N THR A 37 5.47 -9.06 -2.47
CA THR A 37 5.24 -8.38 -3.75
C THR A 37 4.33 -7.17 -3.57
N VAL A 38 4.45 -6.21 -4.48
CA VAL A 38 3.49 -5.14 -4.67
C VAL A 38 2.56 -5.52 -5.81
N GLN A 39 1.25 -5.58 -5.54
CA GLN A 39 0.25 -5.67 -6.60
C GLN A 39 -0.35 -4.28 -6.86
N ILE A 40 -0.10 -3.74 -8.05
CA ILE A 40 -0.74 -2.51 -8.51
C ILE A 40 -2.22 -2.79 -8.77
N ASN A 41 -3.09 -1.94 -8.24
CA ASN A 41 -4.54 -2.03 -8.34
C ASN A 41 -5.14 -0.69 -8.77
N ALA A 42 -6.30 -0.73 -9.43
CA ALA A 42 -7.15 0.44 -9.58
C ALA A 42 -8.32 0.35 -8.60
N TYR A 43 -8.60 1.45 -7.88
CA TYR A 43 -9.85 1.62 -7.16
C TYR A 43 -10.81 2.46 -7.99
N CYS A 44 -11.96 1.89 -8.34
CA CYS A 44 -12.89 2.49 -9.29
C CYS A 44 -14.22 2.87 -8.63
N GLN A 45 -14.90 3.84 -9.24
CA GLN A 45 -16.32 4.05 -9.03
C GLN A 45 -17.11 2.91 -9.67
N HIS A 46 -18.38 2.76 -9.27
CA HIS A 46 -19.30 1.78 -9.87
C HIS A 46 -19.52 1.96 -11.38
N GLN A 47 -19.20 3.13 -11.95
CA GLN A 47 -19.21 3.40 -13.40
C GLN A 47 -17.89 3.04 -14.10
N GLY A 48 -16.90 2.49 -13.40
CA GLY A 48 -15.58 2.16 -13.93
C GLY A 48 -14.57 3.32 -14.00
N LYS A 49 -14.94 4.52 -13.55
CA LYS A 49 -14.01 5.65 -13.46
C LYS A 49 -13.00 5.41 -12.35
N ILE A 50 -11.71 5.52 -12.68
CA ILE A 50 -10.62 5.36 -11.71
C ILE A 50 -10.66 6.51 -10.70
N ILE A 51 -10.62 6.17 -9.42
CA ILE A 51 -10.48 7.08 -8.29
C ILE A 51 -9.00 7.20 -7.92
N ALA A 52 -8.33 6.05 -7.79
CA ALA A 52 -6.93 5.96 -7.38
C ALA A 52 -6.24 4.75 -8.00
N LEU A 53 -4.93 4.89 -8.21
CA LEU A 53 -4.03 3.75 -8.39
C LEU A 53 -3.37 3.46 -7.03
N LEU A 54 -3.41 2.19 -6.63
CA LEU A 54 -2.98 1.73 -5.33
C LEU A 54 -1.88 0.69 -5.48
N TRP A 55 -0.93 0.70 -4.57
CA TRP A 55 -0.01 -0.41 -4.34
C TRP A 55 -0.54 -1.21 -3.15
N VAL A 56 -0.83 -2.49 -3.39
CA VAL A 56 -1.33 -3.40 -2.35
C VAL A 56 -0.21 -4.35 -1.98
N MET A 57 0.10 -4.40 -0.69
CA MET A 57 1.13 -5.26 -0.11
C MET A 57 0.51 -6.06 1.03
N LYS A 58 1.04 -7.27 1.29
CA LYS A 58 0.56 -8.15 2.35
C LYS A 58 1.71 -8.54 3.28
N GLN A 59 1.53 -8.32 4.59
CA GLN A 59 2.51 -8.67 5.62
C GLN A 59 1.79 -9.28 6.83
N GLY A 60 2.11 -10.54 7.14
CA GLY A 60 1.32 -11.33 8.08
C GLY A 60 -0.16 -11.39 7.69
N SER A 61 -1.05 -11.08 8.64
CA SER A 61 -2.49 -10.99 8.40
C SER A 61 -2.94 -9.64 7.82
N ASP A 62 -2.05 -8.66 7.77
CA ASP A 62 -2.41 -7.28 7.45
C ASP A 62 -2.12 -6.96 5.98
N PHE A 63 -2.89 -6.02 5.46
CA PHE A 63 -2.70 -5.45 4.13
C PHE A 63 -2.32 -3.98 4.23
N TYR A 64 -1.47 -3.54 3.32
CA TYR A 64 -1.02 -2.15 3.24
C TYR A 64 -1.38 -1.58 1.89
N LEU A 65 -2.01 -0.40 1.89
CA LEU A 65 -2.40 0.34 0.70
C LEU A 65 -1.58 1.62 0.63
N SER A 66 -0.72 1.71 -0.38
CA SER A 66 0.07 2.89 -0.66
C SER A 66 -0.43 3.61 -1.90
N PHE A 67 -0.69 4.91 -1.80
CA PHE A 67 -1.25 5.72 -2.90
C PHE A 67 -0.96 7.21 -2.71
N ALA A 68 -1.30 8.04 -3.71
CA ALA A 68 -1.03 9.47 -3.68
C ALA A 68 -1.74 10.16 -2.50
N SER A 69 -1.03 11.01 -1.76
CA SER A 69 -1.51 11.59 -0.50
C SER A 69 -2.68 12.56 -0.66
N ASP A 70 -2.82 13.20 -1.82
CA ASP A 70 -3.96 14.06 -2.16
C ASP A 70 -5.29 13.27 -2.30
N LEU A 71 -5.22 11.94 -2.36
CA LEU A 71 -6.38 11.04 -2.42
C LEU A 71 -6.73 10.41 -1.06
N ALA A 72 -6.01 10.73 0.03
CA ALA A 72 -6.21 10.15 1.37
C ALA A 72 -7.68 10.18 1.81
N ASP A 73 -8.28 11.38 1.83
CA ASP A 73 -9.64 11.57 2.31
C ASP A 73 -10.66 10.79 1.48
N ILE A 74 -10.55 10.83 0.14
CA ILE A 74 -11.53 10.18 -0.74
C ILE A 74 -11.41 8.66 -0.69
N VAL A 75 -10.20 8.11 -0.65
CA VAL A 75 -9.96 6.67 -0.58
C VAL A 75 -10.41 6.13 0.77
N THR A 76 -9.93 6.71 1.88
CA THR A 76 -10.26 6.28 3.24
C THR A 76 -11.76 6.36 3.52
N LYS A 77 -12.41 7.47 3.14
CA LYS A 77 -13.86 7.63 3.32
C LYS A 77 -14.66 6.57 2.57
N ARG A 78 -14.28 6.27 1.32
CA ARG A 78 -15.00 5.26 0.52
C ARG A 78 -14.78 3.85 1.04
N LEU A 79 -13.54 3.46 1.34
CA LEU A 79 -13.26 2.15 1.94
C LEU A 79 -14.04 1.98 3.26
N THR A 80 -14.06 3.02 4.10
CA THR A 80 -14.83 3.01 5.35
C THR A 80 -16.34 2.85 5.12
N MET A 81 -16.89 3.52 4.11
CA MET A 81 -18.31 3.39 3.75
C MET A 81 -18.68 1.96 3.34
N PHE A 82 -17.79 1.25 2.63
CA PHE A 82 -18.06 -0.09 2.11
C PHE A 82 -17.70 -1.22 3.08
N LYS A 83 -16.93 -0.96 4.14
CA LYS A 83 -16.56 -2.03 5.08
C LYS A 83 -17.75 -2.57 5.89
N MET A 84 -18.82 -1.80 6.10
CA MET A 84 -20.04 -2.25 6.80
C MET A 84 -19.72 -2.99 8.13
N MET A 85 -20.36 -4.13 8.39
CA MET A 85 -20.15 -5.01 9.56
C MET A 85 -18.95 -5.97 9.40
N SER A 86 -18.12 -5.82 8.36
CA SER A 86 -16.94 -6.68 8.20
C SER A 86 -15.92 -6.42 9.32
N ASP A 87 -15.20 -7.48 9.70
CA ASP A 87 -14.05 -7.37 10.59
C ASP A 87 -12.86 -6.79 9.81
N VAL A 88 -12.91 -5.48 9.60
CA VAL A 88 -11.88 -4.68 8.93
C VAL A 88 -11.65 -3.40 9.72
N THR A 89 -10.43 -3.22 10.22
CA THR A 89 -9.91 -1.97 10.76
C THR A 89 -9.05 -1.30 9.69
N ILE A 90 -9.21 0.01 9.51
CA ILE A 90 -8.44 0.82 8.57
C ILE A 90 -7.77 1.91 9.38
N THR A 91 -6.44 1.94 9.37
CA THR A 91 -5.64 2.92 10.11
C THR A 91 -4.68 3.60 9.15
N ASP A 92 -4.63 4.93 9.19
CA ASP A 92 -3.56 5.66 8.52
C ASP A 92 -2.30 5.56 9.36
N VAL A 93 -1.26 4.95 8.79
CA VAL A 93 0.04 4.72 9.44
C VAL A 93 1.15 5.52 8.75
N SER A 94 0.80 6.55 7.97
CA SER A 94 1.77 7.36 7.22
C SER A 94 2.77 8.09 8.12
N ASP A 95 2.38 8.40 9.36
CA ASP A 95 3.24 9.03 10.37
C ASP A 95 4.03 7.99 11.22
N GLU A 96 3.68 6.71 11.10
CA GLU A 96 4.29 5.61 11.87
C GLU A 96 5.32 4.84 11.03
N LEU A 97 5.08 4.73 9.72
CA LEU A 97 5.91 3.96 8.79
C LEU A 97 6.35 4.84 7.62
N ILE A 98 7.66 4.84 7.38
CA ILE A 98 8.29 5.48 6.24
C ILE A 98 8.28 4.51 5.06
N GLN A 99 7.86 5.02 3.90
CA GLN A 99 7.89 4.28 2.65
C GLN A 99 9.17 4.59 1.89
N LEU A 100 9.95 3.57 1.58
CA LEU A 100 11.17 3.69 0.78
C LEU A 100 10.96 3.07 -0.60
N GLY A 101 11.33 3.80 -1.65
CA GLY A 101 11.50 3.27 -2.99
C GLY A 101 12.93 2.79 -3.17
N VAL A 102 13.10 1.55 -3.59
CA VAL A 102 14.41 0.93 -3.82
C VAL A 102 14.54 0.60 -5.30
N VAL A 103 15.62 1.05 -5.92
CA VAL A 103 15.91 0.88 -7.35
C VAL A 103 17.30 0.26 -7.52
N ASP A 104 17.39 -0.83 -8.26
CA ASP A 104 18.61 -1.60 -8.57
C ASP A 104 19.45 -1.96 -7.33
N GLN A 105 18.78 -2.17 -6.19
CA GLN A 105 19.36 -2.58 -4.92
C GLN A 105 18.42 -3.56 -4.20
N GLU A 106 18.96 -4.31 -3.25
CA GLU A 106 18.19 -5.15 -2.35
C GLU A 106 17.97 -4.44 -1.02
N PHE A 107 16.80 -4.63 -0.42
CA PHE A 107 16.47 -4.14 0.91
C PHE A 107 15.68 -5.23 1.64
N ASP A 108 16.09 -5.54 2.87
CA ASP A 108 15.47 -6.64 3.61
C ASP A 108 13.99 -6.35 3.91
N GLY A 109 13.14 -7.36 3.72
CA GLY A 109 11.70 -7.22 3.89
C GLY A 109 10.99 -6.34 2.84
N ALA A 110 11.64 -5.92 1.76
CA ALA A 110 11.00 -5.13 0.71
C ALA A 110 9.98 -5.94 -0.10
N PHE A 111 8.94 -5.25 -0.56
CA PHE A 111 7.93 -5.75 -1.48
C PHE A 111 8.37 -5.48 -2.92
N LYS A 112 8.59 -6.55 -3.69
CA LYS A 112 9.05 -6.45 -5.07
C LYS A 112 7.94 -5.88 -5.96
N LEU A 113 8.23 -4.79 -6.69
CA LEU A 113 7.34 -4.20 -7.69
C LEU A 113 7.64 -4.78 -9.08
N ASN A 114 8.92 -4.92 -9.41
CA ASN A 114 9.45 -5.59 -10.59
C ASN A 114 10.90 -6.02 -10.34
N ASP A 115 11.62 -6.46 -11.37
CA ASP A 115 12.99 -6.97 -11.22
C ASP A 115 14.01 -5.95 -10.72
N GLN A 116 13.73 -4.65 -10.87
CA GLN A 116 14.65 -3.58 -10.51
C GLN A 116 14.12 -2.68 -9.41
N GLN A 117 12.83 -2.79 -9.07
CA GLN A 117 12.16 -1.86 -8.16
C GLN A 117 11.42 -2.61 -7.06
N SER A 118 11.54 -2.10 -5.84
CA SER A 118 10.80 -2.58 -4.68
C SER A 118 10.44 -1.44 -3.74
N VAL A 119 9.53 -1.72 -2.82
CA VAL A 119 9.07 -0.79 -1.80
C VAL A 119 9.36 -1.40 -0.44
N ALA A 120 10.00 -0.67 0.46
CA ALA A 120 10.18 -1.09 1.85
C ALA A 120 9.36 -0.20 2.79
N LEU A 121 8.87 -0.80 3.87
CA LEU A 121 8.16 -0.10 4.95
C LEU A 121 9.02 -0.20 6.21
N VAL A 122 9.44 0.93 6.76
CA VAL A 122 10.37 0.98 7.89
C VAL A 122 9.91 1.98 8.95
N GLU A 123 10.20 1.73 10.22
CA GLU A 123 9.85 2.66 11.32
C GLU A 123 10.79 3.87 11.38
N ASN A 124 12.03 3.70 10.93
CA ASN A 124 13.04 4.76 10.84
C ASN A 124 14.01 4.47 9.69
N VAL A 125 14.84 5.45 9.36
CA VAL A 125 15.86 5.36 8.30
C VAL A 125 17.28 5.30 8.87
N ASP A 126 17.43 4.91 10.14
CA ASP A 126 18.74 4.84 10.79
C ASP A 126 19.60 3.77 10.11
N GLY A 127 20.76 4.18 9.58
CA GLY A 127 21.67 3.28 8.86
C GLY A 127 21.25 2.96 7.42
N VAL A 128 20.19 3.60 6.90
CA VAL A 128 19.83 3.53 5.49
C VAL A 128 20.55 4.64 4.73
N GLU A 129 21.39 4.27 3.75
CA GLU A 129 22.01 5.24 2.83
C GLU A 129 20.97 5.70 1.80
N LEU A 130 20.26 6.79 2.13
CA LEU A 130 19.32 7.43 1.22
C LEU A 130 20.10 8.21 0.15
N ASP A 131 19.71 8.04 -1.11
CA ASP A 131 20.08 8.97 -2.17
C ASP A 131 19.33 10.28 -1.88
N ASN A 132 20.09 11.34 -1.58
CA ASN A 132 19.53 12.67 -1.44
C ASN A 132 19.02 13.12 -2.82
N GLU A 133 17.73 13.42 -2.94
CA GLU A 133 17.20 14.12 -4.11
C GLU A 133 18.02 15.42 -4.28
N SER A 134 18.78 15.48 -5.38
CA SER A 134 19.52 16.68 -5.82
C SER A 134 18.66 17.51 -6.76
#